data_AF-A0A2V8FY68-F1
#
_entry.id   AF-A0A2V8FY68-F1
#
_cell.length_a   1.000
_cell.length_b   1.000
_cell.length_c   1.000
_cell.angle_alpha   90.00
_cell.angle_beta   90.00
_cell.angle_gamma   90.00
#
_symmetry.space_group_name_H-M   'P 1'
#
loop_
_entity.id
_entity.type
_entity.pdbx_description
1 polymer ?
#
loop_
_entity_poly.entity_id
_entity_poly.type
_entity_poly.pdbx_seq_one_letter_code
_entity_poly.pdbx_strand_id
1 'polypeptide(L)'
;MIHDLRYALRSIARMPALAAVVVASLGVGIGVNTIVFSWIEAVLFRPLPGVRDAAAFHFIEPRNQAGMYVGMSWLEYRDLRERVRSIEEPLAFRMIPLYVGEAGRV
;
A
#
# COMPACT_ATOMS: atom_id res chain seq x y z
N MET A 1 38.22 -11.10 20.49
CA MET A 1 37.17 -11.19 19.46
C MET A 1 36.52 -12.55 19.35
N ILE A 2 37.19 -13.62 18.87
CA ILE A 2 36.55 -14.96 18.76
C ILE A 2 36.14 -15.54 20.12
N HIS A 3 36.91 -15.25 21.17
CA HIS A 3 36.60 -15.69 22.53
C HIS A 3 35.32 -15.02 23.07
N ASP A 4 35.14 -13.73 22.77
CA ASP A 4 33.97 -12.95 23.18
C ASP A 4 32.69 -13.48 22.53
N LEU A 5 32.75 -13.83 21.24
CA LEU A 5 31.62 -14.43 20.52
C LEU A 5 31.22 -15.79 21.10
N ARG A 6 32.21 -16.62 21.45
CA ARG A 6 31.98 -17.93 22.10
C ARG A 6 31.37 -17.76 23.49
N TYR A 7 31.80 -16.73 24.21
CA TYR A 7 31.30 -16.42 25.55
C TYR A 7 29.86 -15.90 25.49
N ALA A 8 29.54 -15.02 24.53
CA ALA A 8 28.20 -14.52 24.29
C ALA A 8 27.22 -15.65 23.94
N LEU A 9 27.58 -16.55 23.02
CA LEU A 9 26.77 -17.72 22.66
C LEU A 9 26.52 -18.64 23.87
N ARG A 10 27.53 -18.85 24.71
CA ARG A 10 27.40 -19.66 25.93
C ARG A 10 26.53 -18.97 26.99
N SER A 11 26.54 -17.64 27.06
CA SER A 11 25.64 -16.87 27.93
C SER A 11 24.19 -16.95 27.45
N ILE A 12 23.95 -16.87 26.14
CA ILE A 12 22.61 -17.03 25.54
C ILE A 12 22.06 -18.44 25.84
N ALA A 13 22.89 -19.48 25.69
CA ALA A 13 22.51 -20.86 25.99
C ALA A 13 22.22 -21.13 27.48
N ARG A 14 22.71 -20.27 28.39
CA ARG A 14 22.43 -20.38 29.83
C ARG A 14 21.08 -19.78 30.24
N MET A 15 20.51 -18.88 29.46
CA MET A 15 19.23 -18.21 29.74
C MET A 15 18.28 -18.29 28.53
N PRO A 16 17.89 -19.51 28.12
CA PRO A 16 17.20 -19.75 26.85
C PRO A 16 15.83 -19.06 26.75
N ALA A 17 15.10 -18.93 27.87
CA ALA A 17 13.80 -18.27 27.89
C ALA A 17 13.89 -16.76 27.58
N LEU A 18 14.85 -16.06 28.21
CA LEU A 18 15.11 -14.65 27.95
C LEU A 18 15.56 -14.44 26.50
N ALA A 19 16.50 -15.28 26.04
CA ALA A 19 16.98 -15.24 24.66
C ALA A 19 15.85 -15.42 23.65
N ALA A 20 14.95 -16.38 23.89
CA ALA A 20 13.80 -16.63 23.01
C ALA A 20 12.88 -15.41 22.91
N VAL A 21 12.55 -14.75 24.04
CA VAL A 21 11.71 -13.54 24.04
C VAL A 21 12.38 -12.40 23.29
N VAL A 22 13.68 -12.17 23.50
CA VAL A 22 14.44 -11.12 22.80
C VAL A 22 14.49 -11.40 21.29
N VAL A 23 14.79 -12.63 20.89
CA VAL A 23 14.83 -13.04 19.48
C VAL A 23 13.45 -12.91 18.84
N ALA A 24 12.38 -13.31 19.52
CA ALA A 24 11.01 -13.18 19.03
C ALA A 24 10.61 -11.70 18.88
N SER A 25 10.90 -10.86 19.88
CA SER A 25 10.61 -9.43 19.82
C SER A 25 11.35 -8.73 18.68
N LEU A 26 12.64 -9.01 18.52
CA LEU A 26 13.44 -8.51 17.39
C LEU A 26 12.89 -9.03 16.05
N GLY A 27 12.59 -10.33 15.97
CA GLY A 27 12.04 -10.96 14.77
C GLY A 27 10.71 -10.35 14.35
N VAL A 28 9.81 -10.08 15.29
CA VAL A 28 8.53 -9.39 15.02
C VAL A 28 8.78 -7.96 14.55
N GLY A 29 9.63 -7.19 15.22
CA GLY A 29 9.94 -5.82 14.82
C GLY A 29 10.55 -5.72 13.41
N ILE A 30 11.45 -6.64 13.07
CA ILE A 30 12.06 -6.71 11.73
C ILE A 30 11.03 -7.19 10.70
N GLY A 31 10.24 -8.21 11.04
CA GLY A 31 9.25 -8.81 10.15
C GLY A 31 8.14 -7.84 9.78
N VAL A 32 7.62 -7.07 10.73
CA VAL A 32 6.57 -6.06 10.47
C VAL A 32 7.05 -5.03 9.45
N ASN A 33 8.25 -4.48 9.65
CA ASN A 33 8.82 -3.53 8.70
C ASN A 33 8.99 -4.16 7.31
N THR A 34 9.50 -5.38 7.25
CA THR A 34 9.70 -6.11 5.98
C THR A 34 8.38 -6.37 5.25
N ILE A 35 7.31 -6.73 5.97
CA ILE A 35 5.98 -6.96 5.41
C ILE A 35 5.39 -5.67 4.85
N VAL A 36 5.47 -4.57 5.60
CA VAL A 36 4.96 -3.27 5.14
C VAL A 36 5.66 -2.82 3.87
N PHE A 37 6.99 -2.87 3.82
CA PHE A 37 7.74 -2.50 2.63
C PHE A 37 7.48 -3.44 1.44
N SER A 38 7.42 -4.75 1.67
CA SER A 38 7.07 -5.72 0.62
C SER A 38 5.68 -5.47 0.03
N TRP A 39 4.72 -5.11 0.88
CA TRP A 39 3.36 -4.80 0.44
C TRP A 39 3.31 -3.49 -0.36
N ILE A 40 4.00 -2.44 0.09
CA ILE A 40 4.13 -1.18 -0.65
C ILE A 40 4.80 -1.44 -2.00
N GLU A 41 5.88 -2.23 -2.05
CA GLU A 41 6.53 -2.59 -3.31
C GLU A 41 5.58 -3.34 -4.26
N ALA A 42 4.83 -4.31 -3.74
CA ALA A 42 3.88 -5.09 -4.53
C ALA A 42 2.67 -4.28 -5.03
N VAL A 43 2.21 -3.29 -4.27
CA VAL A 43 1.00 -2.50 -4.61
C VAL A 43 1.35 -1.24 -5.40
N LEU A 44 2.38 -0.52 -4.99
CA LEU A 44 2.72 0.80 -5.54
C LEU A 44 3.74 0.69 -6.68
N PHE A 45 4.73 -0.19 -6.56
CA PHE A 45 5.87 -0.24 -7.46
C PHE A 45 5.81 -1.35 -8.52
N ARG A 46 4.98 -2.39 -8.33
CA ARG A 46 4.66 -3.32 -9.41
C ARG A 46 3.52 -2.75 -10.25
N PRO A 47 3.80 -2.25 -11.46
CA PRO A 47 2.77 -1.75 -12.34
C PRO A 47 1.77 -2.87 -12.66
N LEU A 48 0.49 -2.53 -12.69
CA LEU A 48 -0.56 -3.43 -13.14
C LEU A 48 -0.17 -4.01 -14.52
N PRO A 49 -0.17 -5.34 -14.69
CA PRO A 49 0.22 -5.95 -15.95
C PRO A 49 -0.69 -5.43 -17.08
N GLY A 50 -0.09 -4.74 -18.06
CA GLY A 50 -0.79 -4.11 -19.19
C GLY A 50 -0.89 -2.59 -19.13
N VAL A 51 -0.56 -1.94 -18.01
CA VAL A 51 -0.56 -0.48 -17.87
C VAL A 51 0.88 0.05 -17.97
N ARG A 52 1.25 0.65 -19.11
CA ARG A 52 2.49 1.41 -19.24
C ARG A 52 2.35 2.74 -18.49
N ASP A 53 3.41 3.16 -17.80
CA ASP A 53 3.48 4.42 -17.05
C ASP A 53 2.31 4.66 -16.07
N ALA A 54 2.01 3.67 -15.23
CA ALA A 54 1.02 3.80 -14.16
C ALA A 54 1.25 5.03 -13.24
N ALA A 55 2.49 5.50 -13.11
CA ALA A 55 2.84 6.68 -12.32
C ALA A 55 2.48 8.02 -12.98
N ALA A 56 2.16 8.03 -14.29
CA ALA A 56 1.76 9.23 -15.03
C ALA A 56 0.27 9.56 -14.88
N PHE A 57 -0.52 8.67 -14.26
CA PHE A 57 -1.94 8.93 -14.02
C PHE A 57 -2.13 9.93 -12.87
N HIS A 58 -2.94 10.95 -13.14
CA HIS A 58 -3.34 11.95 -12.15
C HIS A 58 -4.84 11.86 -11.88
N PHE A 59 -5.22 11.85 -10.61
CA PHE A 59 -6.62 11.87 -10.19
C PHE A 59 -7.14 13.31 -10.16
N ILE A 60 -8.29 13.53 -10.80
CA ILE A 60 -9.01 14.81 -10.75
C ILE A 60 -10.27 14.58 -9.93
N GLU A 61 -10.30 15.20 -8.75
CA GLU A 61 -11.37 15.03 -7.78
C GLU A 61 -11.99 16.40 -7.44
N PRO A 62 -13.29 16.62 -7.74
CA PRO A 62 -13.97 17.81 -7.25
C PRO A 62 -14.10 17.72 -5.72
N ARG A 63 -13.62 18.77 -5.07
CA ARG A 63 -13.65 18.95 -3.62
C ARG A 63 -14.56 20.15 -3.31
N ASN A 64 -15.46 20.00 -2.35
CA ASN A 64 -16.22 21.14 -1.85
C ASN A 64 -15.37 22.03 -0.92
N GLN A 65 -15.95 23.12 -0.41
CA GLN A 65 -15.24 24.03 0.51
C GLN A 65 -14.75 23.35 1.80
N ALA A 66 -15.38 22.26 2.22
CA ALA A 66 -14.97 21.45 3.36
C ALA A 66 -13.91 20.38 3.01
N GLY A 67 -13.42 20.35 1.77
CA GLY A 67 -12.44 19.36 1.30
C GLY A 67 -13.02 17.96 1.06
N MET A 68 -14.34 17.80 1.07
CA MET A 68 -15.00 16.51 0.83
C MET A 68 -15.10 16.24 -0.67
N TYR A 69 -14.84 14.99 -1.06
CA TYR A 69 -15.14 14.52 -2.40
C TYR A 69 -16.65 14.49 -2.61
N VAL A 70 -17.14 15.20 -3.60
CA VAL A 70 -18.58 15.30 -3.90
C VAL A 70 -19.00 14.48 -5.12
N GLY A 71 -18.05 13.77 -5.75
CA GLY A 71 -18.28 13.12 -7.03
C GLY A 71 -18.34 14.12 -8.19
N MET A 72 -18.22 13.61 -9.40
CA MET A 72 -18.35 14.38 -10.64
C MET A 72 -19.55 13.85 -11.43
N SER A 73 -20.41 14.75 -11.88
CA SER A 73 -21.51 14.43 -12.79
C SER A 73 -20.98 14.23 -14.22
N TRP A 74 -21.74 13.51 -15.04
CA TRP A 74 -21.38 13.29 -16.44
C TRP A 74 -21.24 14.59 -17.24
N LEU A 75 -22.06 15.60 -16.92
CA LEU A 75 -22.00 16.91 -17.59
C LEU A 75 -20.72 17.66 -17.24
N GLU A 76 -20.27 17.61 -15.99
CA GLU A 76 -19.00 18.20 -15.55
C GLU A 76 -17.82 17.50 -16.21
N TYR A 77 -17.84 16.17 -16.33
CA TYR A 77 -16.81 15.44 -17.09
C TYR A 77 -16.75 15.87 -18.56
N ARG A 78 -17.92 16.03 -19.20
CA ARG A 78 -17.97 16.48 -20.60
C ARG A 78 -17.42 17.89 -20.77
N ASP A 79 -17.80 18.81 -19.89
CA ASP A 79 -17.30 20.19 -19.90
C ASP A 79 -15.78 20.23 -19.65
N LEU A 80 -15.28 19.43 -18.71
CA LEU A 80 -13.84 19.27 -18.44
C LEU A 80 -13.10 18.78 -19.68
N ARG A 81 -13.60 17.74 -20.34
CA ARG A 81 -13.00 17.17 -21.56
C ARG A 81 -12.98 18.16 -22.73
N GLU A 82 -13.98 19.03 -22.85
CA GLU A 82 -14.06 20.02 -23.92
C GLU A 82 -13.11 21.21 -23.67
N ARG A 83 -12.95 21.63 -22.41
CA ARG A 83 -12.19 22.83 -22.01
C ARG A 83 -10.73 22.57 -21.67
N VAL A 84 -10.40 21.42 -21.08
CA VAL A 84 -9.04 21.11 -20.63
C VAL A 84 -8.29 20.39 -21.75
N ARG A 85 -7.54 21.16 -22.54
CA ARG A 85 -6.71 20.66 -23.65
C ARG A 85 -5.30 20.26 -23.25
N SER A 86 -4.88 20.58 -22.02
CA SER A 86 -3.56 20.22 -21.47
C SER A 86 -3.45 18.76 -21.05
N ILE A 87 -4.56 18.02 -21.02
CA ILE A 87 -4.62 16.59 -20.69
C ILE A 87 -5.08 15.87 -21.95
N GLU A 88 -4.22 15.04 -22.55
CA GLU A 88 -4.51 14.38 -23.84
C GLU A 88 -5.75 13.49 -23.75
N GLU A 89 -5.90 12.70 -22.69
CA GLU A 89 -7.02 11.76 -22.51
C GLU A 89 -7.51 11.72 -21.05
N PRO A 90 -8.48 12.57 -20.67
CA PRO A 90 -9.15 12.42 -19.39
C PRO A 90 -10.04 11.17 -19.39
N LEU A 91 -9.85 10.29 -18.40
CA LEU A 91 -10.63 9.08 -18.21
C LEU A 91 -11.63 9.26 -17.06
N ALA A 92 -12.89 8.91 -17.31
CA ALA A 92 -13.89 8.82 -16.25
C ALA A 92 -13.91 7.40 -15.67
N PHE A 93 -13.74 7.28 -14.37
CA PHE A 93 -13.90 6.01 -13.66
C PHE A 93 -14.75 6.23 -12.41
N ARG A 94 -15.44 5.18 -11.98
CA ARG A 94 -16.16 5.14 -10.71
C ARG A 94 -15.67 3.93 -9.94
N MET A 95 -15.20 4.15 -8.71
CA MET A 95 -14.88 3.04 -7.82
C MET A 95 -16.19 2.38 -7.39
N ILE A 96 -16.38 1.13 -7.77
CA ILE A 96 -17.52 0.31 -7.34
C ILE A 96 -16.93 -0.79 -6.44
N PRO A 97 -17.35 -0.86 -5.17
CA PRO A 97 -16.89 -1.93 -4.30
C PRO A 97 -17.35 -3.27 -4.87
N LEU A 98 -16.40 -4.17 -5.13
CA LEU A 98 -16.71 -5.56 -5.45
C LEU A 98 -16.85 -6.31 -4.14
N TYR A 99 -18.08 -6.64 -3.76
CA TYR A 99 -18.33 -7.53 -2.63
C TYR A 99 -18.13 -8.97 -3.08
N VAL A 100 -17.08 -9.61 -2.59
CA VAL A 100 -16.85 -11.04 -2.79
C VAL A 100 -17.28 -11.76 -1.52
N GLY A 101 -18.35 -12.55 -1.62
CA GLY A 101 -18.88 -13.38 -0.55
C GLY A 101 -19.55 -14.63 -1.13
N GLU A 102 -19.71 -15.68 -0.32
CA GLU A 102 -20.45 -16.87 -0.73
C GLU A 102 -21.90 -16.50 -1.06
N ALA A 103 -22.40 -17.01 -2.19
CA ALA A 103 -23.77 -16.81 -2.61
C ALA A 103 -24.73 -17.36 -1.53
N GLY A 104 -25.47 -16.48 -0.86
CA GLY A 104 -26.53 -16.85 0.08
C GLY A 104 -26.41 -16.33 1.51
N ARG A 105 -25.37 -15.54 1.84
CA ARG A 105 -25.33 -14.78 3.11
C ARG A 105 -24.93 -13.33 2.84
N VAL A 106 -25.92 -12.52 2.45
CA VAL A 106 -25.89 -11.05 2.52
C VAL A 106 -27.12 -10.60 3.28
#